data_AF-A0A316P7Z9-F1
#
_entry.id   AF-A0A316P7Z9-F1
#
_cell.length_a   1.000
_cell.length_b   1.000
_cell.length_c   1.000
_cell.angle_alpha   90.00
_cell.angle_beta   90.00
_cell.angle_gamma   90.00
#
_symmetry.space_group_name_H-M   'P 1'
#
loop_
_entity.id
_entity.type
_entity.pdbx_description
1 polymer ?
#
loop_
_entity_poly.entity_id
_entity_poly.type
_entity_poly.pdbx_seq_one_letter_code
_entity_poly.pdbx_strand_id
1 'polypeptide(L)'
;MLFGREKLNFAKTARFNYELDTNEGLKTALKNLSLRRGEMSKGSYLTEMLALFNREGFDLSLKELDMLLLLRKKTDQILLEQTNKPCGGRTNDDE
;
A
#
# COMPACT_ATOMS: atom_id res chain seq x y z
N MET A 1 -17.09 25.59 -10.57
CA MET A 1 -15.71 25.32 -10.10
C MET A 1 -15.38 23.89 -10.47
N LEU A 2 -14.40 23.71 -11.35
CA LEU A 2 -13.99 22.41 -11.89
C LEU A 2 -13.18 21.68 -10.82
N PHE A 3 -13.80 20.75 -10.09
CA PHE A 3 -13.05 19.73 -9.36
C PHE A 3 -12.40 18.81 -10.41
N GLY A 4 -11.25 19.26 -10.92
CA GLY A 4 -10.41 18.46 -11.78
C GLY A 4 -10.17 17.13 -11.08
N ARG A 5 -10.42 16.02 -11.78
CA ARG A 5 -10.04 14.68 -11.34
C ARG A 5 -8.53 14.70 -11.10
N GLU A 6 -8.12 14.98 -9.87
CA GLU A 6 -6.71 15.04 -9.53
C GLU A 6 -6.18 13.63 -9.73
N LYS A 7 -5.35 13.46 -10.76
CA LYS A 7 -4.72 12.17 -11.04
C LYS A 7 -3.79 11.88 -9.87
N LEU A 8 -3.85 10.66 -9.35
CA LEU A 8 -2.85 10.15 -8.42
C LEU A 8 -1.46 10.44 -9.03
N ASN A 9 -0.68 11.29 -8.37
CA ASN A 9 0.62 11.72 -8.85
C ASN A 9 1.73 11.06 -8.03
N PHE A 10 2.96 11.12 -8.54
CA PHE A 10 4.10 10.49 -7.88
C PHE A 10 4.31 10.99 -6.45
N ALA A 11 4.12 12.29 -6.20
CA ALA A 11 4.29 12.86 -4.86
C ALA A 11 3.28 12.28 -3.85
N LYS A 12 2.01 12.11 -4.24
CA LYS A 12 1.00 11.44 -3.41
C LYS A 12 1.41 9.97 -3.15
N THR A 13 1.81 9.23 -4.18
CA THR A 13 2.24 7.83 -4.02
C THR A 13 3.47 7.69 -3.11
N ALA A 14 4.46 8.56 -3.29
CA ALA A 14 5.67 8.56 -2.46
C ALA A 14 5.34 8.91 -1.00
N ARG A 15 4.48 9.90 -0.78
CA ARG A 15 4.03 10.28 0.56
C ARG A 15 3.24 9.16 1.23
N PHE A 16 2.33 8.50 0.50
CA PHE A 16 1.61 7.34 1.03
C PHE A 16 2.54 6.24 1.55
N ASN A 17 3.59 5.90 0.80
CA ASN A 17 4.58 4.93 1.23
C ASN A 17 5.39 5.44 2.42
N TYR A 18 5.82 6.71 2.38
CA TYR A 18 6.57 7.33 3.48
C TYR A 18 5.80 7.29 4.81
N GLU A 19 4.53 7.70 4.81
CA GLU A 19 3.69 7.66 6.02
C GLU A 19 3.50 6.23 6.52
N LEU A 20 3.27 5.27 5.62
CA LEU A 20 3.15 3.86 6.00
C LEU A 20 4.41 3.27 6.64
N ASP A 21 5.59 3.76 6.26
CA ASP A 21 6.86 3.24 6.76
C ASP A 21 7.32 3.96 8.03
N THR A 22 7.04 5.27 8.14
CA THR A 22 7.59 6.15 9.19
C THR A 22 6.60 6.53 10.29
N ASN A 23 5.30 6.54 10.03
CA ASN A 23 4.30 6.96 11.01
C ASN A 23 3.86 5.78 11.89
N GLU A 24 4.50 5.63 13.05
CA GLU A 24 4.23 4.55 13.99
C GLU A 24 2.80 4.57 14.56
N GLY A 25 2.20 5.77 14.70
CA GLY A 25 0.81 5.93 15.11
C GLY A 25 -0.15 5.34 14.08
N LEU A 26 0.03 5.72 12.81
CA LEU A 26 -0.74 5.19 11.68
C LEU A 26 -0.55 3.68 11.54
N LYS A 27 0.69 3.18 11.64
CA LYS A 27 0.99 1.73 11.60
C LYS A 27 0.27 0.96 12.69
N THR A 28 0.28 1.49 13.91
CA THR A 28 -0.43 0.87 15.04
C THR A 28 -1.94 0.86 14.82
N ALA A 29 -2.50 1.98 14.34
CA ALA A 29 -3.92 2.08 14.04
C ALA A 29 -4.35 1.12 12.92
N LEU A 30 -3.56 1.01 11.85
CA LEU A 30 -3.81 0.07 10.74
C LEU A 30 -3.68 -1.39 11.20
N LYS A 31 -2.72 -1.69 12.07
CA LYS A 31 -2.59 -3.03 12.67
C LYS A 31 -3.84 -3.38 13.48
N ASN A 32 -4.31 -2.47 14.33
CA ASN A 32 -5.53 -2.68 15.11
C ASN A 32 -6.77 -2.85 14.21
N LEU A 33 -6.86 -2.07 13.13
CA LEU A 33 -7.91 -2.23 12.12
C LEU A 33 -7.84 -3.61 11.44
N SER A 34 -6.63 -4.10 11.13
CA SER A 34 -6.43 -5.42 10.50
C SER A 34 -6.90 -6.59 11.38
N LEU A 35 -6.76 -6.46 12.70
CA LEU A 35 -7.23 -7.47 13.65
C LEU A 35 -8.76 -7.58 13.65
N ARG A 36 -9.45 -6.47 13.36
CA ARG A 36 -10.92 -6.39 13.31
C ARG A 36 -11.50 -6.67 11.93
N ARG A 37 -10.68 -7.08 10.95
CA ARG A 37 -11.12 -7.33 9.57
C ARG A 37 -12.26 -8.36 9.47
N GLY A 38 -12.30 -9.32 10.38
CA GLY A 38 -13.35 -10.35 10.42
C GLY A 38 -14.72 -9.84 10.91
N GLU A 39 -14.75 -8.68 11.57
CA GLU A 39 -15.96 -8.10 12.18
C GLU A 39 -16.72 -7.17 11.22
N MET A 40 -16.16 -6.88 10.04
CA MET A 40 -16.66 -5.82 9.16
C MET A 40 -16.64 -6.19 7.68
N SER A 41 -17.49 -5.51 6.91
CA SER A 41 -17.49 -5.63 5.45
C SER A 41 -16.23 -5.02 4.82
N LYS A 42 -15.87 -5.46 3.61
CA LYS A 42 -14.77 -4.86 2.84
C LYS A 42 -14.94 -3.35 2.67
N GLY A 43 -16.16 -2.88 2.43
CA GLY A 43 -16.46 -1.46 2.26
C GLY A 43 -16.19 -0.67 3.54
N SER A 44 -16.69 -1.17 4.68
CA SER A 44 -16.46 -0.58 6.01
C SER A 44 -14.97 -0.51 6.33
N TYR A 45 -14.23 -1.58 6.05
CA TYR A 45 -12.79 -1.65 6.26
C TYR A 45 -12.02 -0.58 5.47
N LEU A 46 -12.36 -0.40 4.19
CA LEU A 46 -11.72 0.62 3.35
C LEU A 46 -12.07 2.04 3.82
N THR A 47 -13.30 2.27 4.27
CA THR A 47 -13.72 3.57 4.82
C THR A 47 -12.99 3.89 6.11
N GLU A 48 -12.85 2.94 7.03
CA GLU A 48 -12.08 3.14 8.27
C GLU A 48 -10.60 3.36 7.99
N MET A 49 -10.02 2.58 7.06
CA MET A 49 -8.64 2.77 6.62
C MET A 49 -8.44 4.18 6.04
N LEU A 50 -9.34 4.64 5.17
CA LEU A 50 -9.29 5.98 4.61
C LEU A 50 -9.34 7.06 5.69
N ALA A 51 -10.20 6.90 6.69
CA ALA A 51 -10.31 7.84 7.80
C ALA A 51 -9.01 7.94 8.60
N LEU A 52 -8.25 6.85 8.74
CA LEU A 52 -6.93 6.88 9.39
C LEU A 52 -5.92 7.71 8.59
N PHE A 53 -5.85 7.55 7.26
CA PHE A 53 -4.97 8.37 6.42
C PHE A 53 -5.37 9.85 6.44
N ASN A 54 -6.66 10.15 6.36
CA ASN A 54 -7.14 11.53 6.38
C ASN A 54 -6.85 12.23 7.72
N ARG A 55 -6.84 11.49 8.85
CA ARG A 55 -6.47 12.03 10.17
C ARG A 55 -5.00 12.46 10.25
N GLU A 56 -4.12 11.78 9.54
CA GLU A 56 -2.69 12.12 9.44
C GLU A 56 -2.42 13.21 8.39
N GLY A 57 -3.47 13.90 7.90
CA GLY A 57 -3.35 14.96 6.91
C GLY A 57 -3.03 14.46 5.50
N PHE A 58 -3.34 13.19 5.21
CA PHE A 58 -3.26 12.62 3.88
C PHE A 58 -4.65 12.53 3.26
N ASP A 59 -5.10 13.64 2.67
CA ASP A 59 -6.42 13.74 2.02
C ASP A 59 -6.46 12.87 0.76
N LEU A 60 -7.14 11.72 0.89
CA LEU A 60 -7.36 10.77 -0.17
C LEU A 60 -8.86 10.58 -0.42
N SER A 61 -9.17 10.30 -1.68
CA SER A 61 -10.43 9.64 -2.02
C SER A 61 -10.32 8.12 -1.87
N LEU A 62 -11.47 7.46 -1.68
CA LEU A 62 -11.57 6.00 -1.60
C LEU A 62 -11.03 5.32 -2.88
N LYS A 63 -11.15 6.00 -4.03
CA LYS A 63 -10.61 5.54 -5.32
C LYS A 63 -9.09 5.64 -5.37
N GLU A 64 -8.51 6.73 -4.86
CA GLU A 64 -7.05 6.86 -4.79
C GLU A 64 -6.45 5.82 -3.83
N LEU A 65 -7.11 5.58 -2.68
CA LEU A 65 -6.70 4.54 -1.74
C LEU A 65 -6.70 3.15 -2.40
N ASP A 66 -7.76 2.77 -3.10
CA ASP A 66 -7.83 1.48 -3.80
C ASP A 66 -6.73 1.34 -4.86
N MET A 67 -6.46 2.42 -5.62
CA MET A 67 -5.38 2.45 -6.60
C MET A 67 -3.99 2.29 -5.96
N LEU A 68 -3.74 2.98 -4.84
CA LEU A 68 -2.48 2.88 -4.09
C LEU A 68 -2.25 1.47 -3.54
N LEU A 69 -3.29 0.85 -2.96
CA LEU A 69 -3.23 -0.52 -2.48
C LEU A 69 -2.96 -1.52 -3.62
N LEU A 70 -3.60 -1.32 -4.78
CA LEU A 70 -3.36 -2.15 -5.95
C LEU A 70 -1.92 -2.01 -6.48
N LEU A 71 -1.40 -0.78 -6.54
CA LEU A 71 -0.02 -0.52 -6.95
C LEU A 71 0.97 -1.21 -6.01
N ARG A 72 0.78 -1.06 -4.69
CA ARG A 72 1.61 -1.72 -3.67
C ARG A 72 1.61 -3.23 -3.84
N LYS A 73 0.44 -3.85 -4.01
CA LYS A 73 0.32 -5.30 -4.25
C LYS A 73 1.09 -5.75 -5.50
N LYS A 74 1.02 -4.98 -6.59
CA LYS A 74 1.78 -5.29 -7.82
C LYS A 74 3.27 -5.16 -7.61
N THR A 75 3.73 -4.14 -6.90
CA THR A 75 5.13 -3.97 -6.54
C THR A 75 5.62 -5.14 -5.68
N ASP A 76 4.86 -5.53 -4.66
CA ASP A 76 5.17 -6.68 -3.80
C ASP A 76 5.28 -7.97 -4.62
N GLN A 77 4.35 -8.19 -5.56
CA GLN A 77 4.41 -9.34 -6.46
C GLN A 77 5.70 -9.36 -7.30
N ILE A 78 6.06 -8.23 -7.92
CA ILE A 78 7.28 -8.13 -8.73
C ILE A 78 8.53 -8.41 -7.88
N LEU A 79 8.60 -7.87 -6.67
CA LEU A 79 9.72 -8.09 -5.76
C LEU A 79 9.81 -9.56 -5.30
N LEU A 80 8.68 -10.18 -4.98
CA LEU A 80 8.61 -11.59 -4.59
C LEU A 80 8.97 -12.54 -5.75
N GLU A 81 8.56 -12.22 -6.97
CA GLU A 81 8.94 -12.94 -8.20
C GLU A 81 10.45 -12.83 -8.48
N GLN A 82 11.07 -11.70 -8.16
CA GLN A 82 12.52 -11.52 -8.27
C GLN A 82 13.29 -12.32 -7.22
N THR A 83 12.80 -12.42 -5.98
CA THR A 83 13.43 -13.25 -4.93
C THR A 83 13.27 -14.76 -5.16
N ASN A 84 12.21 -15.20 -5.83
CA ASN A 84 11.98 -16.61 -6.13
C ASN A 84 12.63 -17.08 -7.44
N LYS A 85 13.28 -16.18 -8.18
CA LYS A 85 14.10 -16.59 -9.32
C LYS A 85 15.38 -17.20 -8.75
N PRO A 86 15.64 -18.51 -8.93
CA PRO A 86 16.91 -19.08 -8.48
C PRO A 86 18.00 -18.30 -9.19
N CYS A 87 18.90 -17.67 -8.45
CA CYS A 87 20.17 -17.26 -9.02
C CYS A 87 20.78 -18.54 -9.60
N GLY A 88 20.77 -18.64 -10.93
CA GLY A 88 21.26 -19.82 -11.63
C GLY A 88 22.68 -20.08 -11.16
N GLY A 89 22.84 -21.12 -10.34
CA GLY A 89 24.14 -21.70 -10.06
C GLY A 89 24.68 -22.19 -11.39
N ARG A 90 25.63 -21.44 -11.95
CA ARG A 90 26.62 -22.04 -12.83
C ARG A 90 27.44 -22.96 -11.94
N THR A 91 27.04 -24.23 -11.84
CA THR A 91 28.02 -25.29 -11.61
C THR A 91 28.88 -25.29 -12.86
N ASN A 92 30.04 -24.65 -12.79
CA ASN A 92 31.06 -24.90 -13.80
C ASN A 92 31.44 -26.37 -13.61
N ASP A 93 31.15 -27.16 -14.64
CA ASP A 93 31.95 -28.32 -14.97
C ASP A 93 33.40 -27.82 -15.04
N ASP A 94 34.28 -28.29 -14.16
CA ASP A 94 35.72 -28.37 -14.40
C ASP A 94 36.37 -29.29 -13.35
N GLU A 95 36.95 -30.35 -13.89
CA GLU A 95 37.87 -31.38 -13.35
C GLU A 95 37.28 -32.68 -12.75
#